data_AF-A0A359B9Z6-F1
#
_entry.id   AF-A0A359B9Z6-F1
#
_cell.length_a   1.000
_cell.length_b   1.000
_cell.length_c   1.000
_cell.angle_alpha   90.00
_cell.angle_beta   90.00
_cell.angle_gamma   90.00
#
_symmetry.space_group_name_H-M   'P 1'
#
loop_
_entity.id
_entity.type
_entity.pdbx_description
1 polymer ?
#
loop_
_entity_poly.entity_id
_entity_poly.type
_entity_poly.pdbx_seq_one_letter_code
_entity_poly.pdbx_strand_id
1 'polypeptide(L)' 'VSKGQKAILEALKANHRLTGSELAKAASLSVSTIKKSMVKLQELGLIERFGSKRYGYWILK' A
#
# COMPACT_ATOMS: atom_id res chain seq x y z
N VAL A 1 -11.70 6.42 5.45
CA VAL A 1 -10.44 6.32 4.67
C VAL A 1 -9.91 7.73 4.41
N SER A 2 -8.69 8.05 4.88
CA SER A 2 -8.07 9.39 4.72
C SER A 2 -7.59 9.64 3.27
N LYS A 3 -7.40 10.91 2.88
CA LYS A 3 -6.94 11.31 1.53
C LYS A 3 -5.64 10.60 1.12
N GLY A 4 -4.70 10.44 2.07
CA GLY A 4 -3.46 9.70 1.84
C GLY A 4 -3.67 8.20 1.65
N GLN A 5 -4.61 7.58 2.37
CA GLN A 5 -4.94 6.17 2.18
C GLN A 5 -5.61 5.92 0.84
N LYS A 6 -6.47 6.83 0.37
CA LYS A 6 -7.05 6.75 -0.98
C LYS A 6 -5.96 6.76 -2.06
N ALA A 7 -4.98 7.66 -1.96
CA ALA A 7 -3.86 7.72 -2.90
C ALA A 7 -3.05 6.41 -2.92
N ILE A 8 -2.84 5.78 -1.75
CA ILE A 8 -2.18 4.47 -1.66
C ILE A 8 -2.99 3.39 -2.38
N LEU A 9 -4.31 3.35 -2.16
CA LEU A 9 -5.19 2.38 -2.81
C LEU A 9 -5.22 2.56 -4.32
N GLU A 10 -5.23 3.80 -4.82
CA GLU A 10 -5.15 4.07 -6.26
C GLU A 10 -3.79 3.67 -6.85
N ALA A 11 -2.70 3.97 -6.17
CA ALA A 11 -1.37 3.53 -6.60
C ALA A 11 -1.26 2.01 -6.62
N LEU A 12 -1.80 1.33 -5.61
CA LEU A 12 -1.88 -0.13 -5.57
C LEU A 12 -2.75 -0.69 -6.69
N LYS A 13 -3.88 -0.05 -7.01
CA LYS A 13 -4.76 -0.45 -8.12
C LYS A 13 -4.10 -0.29 -9.48
N ALA A 14 -3.27 0.74 -9.64
CA ALA A 14 -2.45 0.93 -10.83
C ALA A 14 -1.30 -0.10 -10.90
N ASN A 15 -0.67 -0.41 -9.77
CA ASN A 15 0.41 -1.39 -9.70
C ASN A 15 0.46 -2.10 -8.34
N HIS A 16 -0.08 -3.33 -8.33
CA HIS A 16 -0.15 -4.20 -7.16
C HIS A 16 1.24 -4.64 -6.64
N ARG A 17 2.31 -4.43 -7.43
CA ARG A 17 3.69 -4.85 -7.08
C ARG A 17 4.51 -3.74 -6.44
N LEU A 18 3.91 -2.56 -6.19
CA LEU A 18 4.64 -1.45 -5.60
C LEU A 18 5.15 -1.79 -4.20
N THR A 19 6.41 -1.43 -3.95
CA THR A 19 7.00 -1.50 -2.62
C THR A 19 6.60 -0.28 -1.80
N GLY A 20 6.76 -0.34 -0.46
CA GLY A 20 6.40 0.78 0.42
C GLY A 20 7.11 2.10 0.07
N SER A 21 8.33 2.04 -0.48
CA SER A 21 9.08 3.21 -0.94
C SER A 21 8.53 3.79 -2.25
N GLU A 22 8.07 2.93 -3.16
CA GLU A 22 7.43 3.34 -4.41
C GLU A 22 6.06 3.95 -4.14
N LEU A 23 5.28 3.34 -3.23
CA LEU A 23 4.00 3.89 -2.77
C LEU A 23 4.16 5.26 -2.11
N ALA A 24 5.25 5.47 -1.36
CA ALA A 24 5.58 6.76 -0.77
C ALA A 24 5.77 7.84 -1.85
N LYS A 25 6.51 7.52 -2.92
CA LYS A 25 6.69 8.42 -4.06
C LYS A 25 5.39 8.65 -4.82
N ALA A 26 4.65 7.58 -5.12
CA ALA A 26 3.41 7.66 -5.90
C ALA A 26 2.30 8.43 -5.17
N ALA A 27 2.20 8.27 -3.84
CA ALA A 27 1.23 8.99 -3.03
C ALA A 27 1.73 10.36 -2.54
N SER A 28 2.97 10.76 -2.86
CA SER A 28 3.63 11.94 -2.28
C SER A 28 3.53 11.99 -0.75
N LEU A 29 3.78 10.86 -0.10
CA LEU A 29 3.73 10.70 1.35
C LEU A 29 5.07 10.20 1.89
N SER A 30 5.33 10.50 3.16
CA SER A 30 6.47 9.93 3.86
C SER A 30 6.33 8.41 4.00
N VAL A 31 7.45 7.68 3.87
CA VAL A 31 7.50 6.21 4.04
C VAL A 31 6.94 5.77 5.39
N SER A 32 7.13 6.58 6.44
CA SER A 32 6.56 6.37 7.77
C SER A 32 5.03 6.40 7.77
N THR A 33 4.43 7.38 7.08
CA THR A 33 2.97 7.51 6.91
C THR A 33 2.42 6.36 6.08
N ILE A 34 3.12 5.95 5.01
CA ILE A 34 2.75 4.77 4.22
C ILE A 34 2.77 3.51 5.08
N LYS A 35 3.85 3.24 5.83
CA LYS A 35 3.93 2.08 6.72
C LYS A 35 2.76 2.02 7.70
N LYS A 36 2.49 3.13 8.40
CA LYS A 36 1.34 3.21 9.33
C LYS A 36 0.01 2.98 8.61
N SER A 37 -0.14 3.57 7.42
CA SER A 37 -1.37 3.43 6.62
C SER A 37 -1.55 2.02 6.09
N MET A 38 -0.49 1.36 5.60
CA MET A 38 -0.53 -0.02 5.12
C MET A 38 -0.86 -0.99 6.24
N VAL A 39 -0.27 -0.83 7.43
CA VAL A 39 -0.64 -1.63 8.61
C VAL A 39 -2.13 -1.47 8.91
N LYS A 40 -2.63 -0.23 8.99
CA LYS A 40 -4.07 0.03 9.18
C LYS A 40 -4.95 -0.57 8.08
N LEU A 41 -4.56 -0.45 6.82
CA LEU A 41 -5.33 -1.00 5.70
C LEU A 41 -5.34 -2.54 5.74
N GLN A 42 -4.26 -3.15 6.19
CA GLN A 42 -4.16 -4.60 6.37
C GLN A 42 -5.00 -5.07 7.58
N GLU A 43 -4.97 -4.35 8.70
CA GLU A 43 -5.83 -4.61 9.87
C GLU A 43 -7.32 -4.45 9.53
N LEU A 44 -7.65 -3.49 8.65
CA LEU A 44 -9.01 -3.29 8.14
C LEU A 44 -9.42 -4.35 7.09
N GLY A 45 -8.51 -5.23 6.68
CA GLY A 45 -8.77 -6.25 5.66
C GLY A 45 -8.94 -5.70 4.24
N LEU A 46 -8.53 -4.45 3.99
CA LEU A 46 -8.62 -3.78 2.69
C LEU A 46 -7.47 -4.15 1.75
N ILE A 47 -6.30 -4.46 2.31
CA ILE A 47 -5.15 -4.93 1.56
C ILE A 47 -4.55 -6.16 2.22
N GLU A 48 -4.05 -7.09 1.42
CA GLU A 48 -3.36 -8.28 1.91
C GLU A 48 -2.07 -8.48 1.10
N ARG A 49 -0.96 -8.74 1.79
CA ARG A 49 0.30 -9.03 1.10
C ARG A 49 0.34 -10.50 0.72
N PHE A 50 0.37 -10.78 -0.57
CA PHE A 50 0.41 -12.14 -1.10
C PHE A 50 1.72 -12.41 -1.85
N GLY A 51 2.36 -13.54 -1.57
CA GLY A 51 3.54 -14.02 -2.30
C GLY A 51 4.85 -14.04 -1.50
N SER A 52 5.92 -14.42 -2.20
CA SER A 52 7.21 -14.73 -1.58
C SER A 52 8.01 -13.46 -1.21
N LYS A 53 9.00 -13.57 -0.30
CA LYS A 53 9.76 -12.43 0.27
C LYS A 53 10.32 -11.46 -0.80
N ARG A 54 10.60 -11.95 -2.01
CA ARG A 54 11.18 -11.23 -3.16
C ARG A 54 10.17 -10.80 -4.25
N TYR A 55 8.99 -11.42 -4.32
CA TYR A 55 7.99 -11.21 -5.38
C TYR A 55 6.58 -10.96 -4.85
N GLY A 56 6.44 -10.72 -3.55
CA GLY A 56 5.16 -10.45 -2.93
C GLY A 56 4.51 -9.21 -3.52
N TYR A 57 3.23 -9.33 -3.84
CA TYR A 57 2.36 -8.27 -4.34
C TYR A 57 1.25 -8.00 -3.31
N TRP A 58 0.57 -6.88 -3.47
CA TRP A 58 -0.53 -6.46 -2.63
C TRP A 58 -1.85 -6.74 -3.34
N ILE A 59 -2.75 -7.44 -2.68
CA ILE A 59 -4.10 -7.68 -3.15
C ILE A 59 -5.01 -6.70 -2.45
N LEU A 60 -5.85 -5.99 -3.21
CA LEU A 60 -6.95 -5.18 -2.68
C LEU A 60 -8.16 -6.10 -2.51
N LYS A 61 -8.82 -6.04 -1.35
CA LYS A 61 -10.07 -6.77 -1.04
C LYS A 61 -11.27 -5.83 -1.06
#